data_AF-A0A535XRE9-F1
#
_entry.id   AF-A0A535XRE9-F1
#
_cell.length_a   1.000
_cell.length_b   1.000
_cell.length_c   1.000
_cell.angle_alpha   90.00
_cell.angle_beta   90.00
_cell.angle_gamma   90.00
#
_symmetry.space_group_name_H-M   'P 1'
#
loop_
_entity.id
_entity.type
_entity.pdbx_description
1 polymer ?
#
loop_
_entity_poly.entity_id
_entity_poly.type
_entity_poly.pdbx_seq_one_letter_code
_entity_poly.pdbx_strand_id
1 'polypeptide(L)'
;MRPTIVWRSPRSAKSAPTKSAAKRSRRTSFRFAGAAGSLARSPSYRFSARSVAASASRRSARCRRSGGSRSSPPSSGRISASTSGSSSSGASSNAKSPVADRKKEVASLDLVSHSSLHTERLGERLGRAARPNNVFALSGELGTGKTVLARGIAIGLGIDPADISSPTFIIMREHGGGRLPFFHIDLYRLEGVDLANTGWEESLDAGGVTVIEWPDRAGPLLPDDRLEVRLEHIADTKRRIVVAATGPRSAEFVEELRASVISA
;
A
#
# COMPACT_ATOMS: atom_id res chain seq x y z
N MET A 1 -27.24 11.03 -8.19
CA MET A 1 -26.54 12.31 -7.92
C MET A 1 -25.89 12.18 -6.56
N ARG A 2 -24.55 12.15 -6.47
CA ARG A 2 -23.82 12.02 -5.20
C ARG A 2 -23.56 13.43 -4.63
N PRO A 3 -23.74 13.67 -3.31
CA PRO A 3 -23.53 15.00 -2.75
C PRO A 3 -22.03 15.25 -2.54
N THR A 4 -21.51 16.33 -3.13
CA THR A 4 -20.18 16.86 -2.86
C THR A 4 -20.25 17.72 -1.61
N ILE A 5 -19.66 17.26 -0.50
CA ILE A 5 -19.53 18.06 0.72
C ILE A 5 -18.30 18.96 0.56
N VAL A 6 -18.52 20.28 0.56
CA VAL A 6 -17.49 21.32 0.46
C VAL A 6 -17.29 21.95 1.83
N TRP A 7 -16.09 21.83 2.39
CA TRP A 7 -15.72 22.44 3.67
C TRP A 7 -15.14 23.86 3.45
N ARG A 8 -15.63 24.87 4.18
CA ARG A 8 -15.11 26.25 4.16
C ARG A 8 -14.38 26.55 5.46
N SER A 9 -13.10 26.94 5.35
CA SER A 9 -12.27 27.41 6.48
C SER A 9 -12.53 28.90 6.77
N PRO A 10 -12.50 29.36 8.04
CA PRO A 10 -12.58 30.78 8.37
C PRO A 10 -11.29 31.52 8.01
N ARG A 11 -11.43 32.80 7.62
CA ARG A 11 -10.37 33.69 7.10
C ARG A 11 -9.35 34.04 8.18
N SER A 12 -8.06 34.04 7.83
CA SER A 12 -6.99 34.58 8.69
C SER A 12 -6.92 36.10 8.63
N ALA A 13 -6.69 36.72 9.78
CA ALA A 13 -6.35 38.14 9.90
C ALA A 13 -4.86 38.36 9.58
N LYS A 14 -4.56 39.40 8.80
CA LYS A 14 -3.22 39.83 8.41
C LYS A 14 -2.60 40.70 9.50
N SER A 15 -1.29 40.54 9.75
CA SER A 15 -0.46 41.54 10.44
C SER A 15 0.81 41.82 9.62
N ALA A 16 1.11 43.12 9.44
CA ALA A 16 2.19 43.68 8.62
C ALA A 16 3.53 43.79 9.39
N PRO A 17 4.67 44.06 8.72
CA PRO A 17 6.01 43.94 9.30
C PRO A 17 6.57 45.26 9.84
N THR A 18 7.42 45.19 10.87
CA THR A 18 8.21 46.31 11.37
C THR A 18 9.69 46.20 10.94
N LYS A 19 10.22 47.28 10.34
CA LYS A 19 11.64 47.49 10.00
C LYS A 19 12.42 48.09 11.18
N SER A 20 13.75 47.85 11.22
CA SER A 20 14.85 48.68 11.79
C SER A 20 15.92 47.76 12.39
N ALA A 21 17.25 47.94 12.31
CA ALA A 21 18.16 48.87 11.64
C ALA A 21 19.56 48.23 11.60
N ALA A 22 20.43 48.80 10.76
CA ALA A 22 21.82 48.41 10.53
C ALA A 22 22.75 48.69 11.72
N LYS A 23 23.85 47.91 11.82
CA LYS A 23 25.18 48.42 12.19
C LYS A 23 26.30 47.55 11.63
N ARG A 24 27.42 48.21 11.41
CA ARG A 24 28.46 47.96 10.40
C ARG A 24 29.76 47.52 11.09
N SER A 25 30.56 46.71 10.39
CA SER A 25 32.03 46.60 10.45
C SER A 25 32.70 46.07 11.73
N ARG A 26 33.49 45.00 11.61
CA ARG A 26 34.97 45.09 11.53
C ARG A 26 35.60 43.74 11.17
N ARG A 27 36.71 43.85 10.44
CA ARG A 27 37.52 42.79 9.83
C ARG A 27 38.86 42.79 10.56
N THR A 28 39.25 41.66 11.16
CA THR A 28 40.60 41.27 11.65
C THR A 28 40.37 40.03 12.52
N SER A 29 41.13 38.95 12.54
CA SER A 29 42.43 38.59 11.97
C SER A 29 42.60 37.09 12.27
N PHE A 30 43.13 36.34 11.31
CA PHE A 30 43.58 34.96 11.51
C PHE A 30 44.67 34.90 12.58
N ARG A 31 44.51 34.04 13.58
CA ARG A 31 45.61 33.42 14.32
C ARG A 31 45.27 31.97 14.68
N PHE A 32 46.16 31.09 14.24
CA PHE A 32 46.31 29.70 14.65
C PHE A 32 46.80 29.63 16.10
N ALA A 33 46.22 28.75 16.91
CA ALA A 33 46.87 28.08 18.04
C ALA A 33 46.09 26.79 18.34
N GLY A 34 46.80 25.65 18.29
CA GLY A 34 46.23 24.33 18.45
C GLY A 34 45.92 23.93 19.89
N ALA A 35 45.19 22.83 20.03
CA ALA A 35 45.26 21.92 21.16
C ALA A 35 44.80 20.53 20.71
N ALA A 36 45.63 19.54 21.02
CA ALA A 36 45.35 18.12 20.90
C ALA A 36 44.21 17.70 21.84
N GLY A 37 43.49 16.63 21.48
CA GLY A 37 42.55 16.03 22.43
C GLY A 37 41.65 14.94 21.86
N SER A 38 42.09 13.69 22.05
CA SER A 38 41.26 12.52 22.31
C SER A 38 40.49 11.83 21.18
N LEU A 39 41.04 10.68 20.81
CA LEU A 39 40.37 9.55 20.18
C LEU A 39 39.23 9.04 21.08
N ALA A 40 38.00 9.06 20.56
CA ALA A 40 36.91 8.21 21.06
C ALA A 40 36.39 7.35 19.91
N ARG A 41 36.73 6.07 19.99
CA ARG A 41 36.28 4.98 19.12
C ARG A 41 34.91 4.49 19.59
N SER A 42 34.07 4.14 18.60
CA SER A 42 33.06 3.06 18.61
C SER A 42 31.69 3.36 19.27
N PRO A 43 30.58 2.72 18.84
CA PRO A 43 30.54 1.38 18.24
C PRO A 43 29.80 1.24 16.90
N SER A 44 30.46 0.50 16.01
CA SER A 44 29.87 -0.25 14.91
C SER A 44 29.00 -1.38 15.48
N TYR A 45 27.70 -1.33 15.18
CA TYR A 45 26.81 -2.45 15.43
C TYR A 45 27.09 -3.55 14.39
N ARG A 46 27.78 -4.61 14.82
CA ARG A 46 27.85 -5.89 14.12
C ARG A 46 26.54 -6.64 14.36
N PHE A 47 25.75 -6.86 13.32
CA PHE A 47 24.74 -7.90 13.34
C PHE A 47 25.40 -9.26 13.08
N SER A 48 25.29 -10.15 14.06
CA SER A 48 25.69 -11.55 13.95
C SER A 48 24.52 -12.32 13.34
N ALA A 49 24.63 -12.69 12.07
CA ALA A 49 23.74 -13.67 11.47
C ALA A 49 24.12 -15.06 12.03
N ARG A 50 23.38 -15.52 13.04
CA ARG A 50 23.41 -16.94 13.43
C ARG A 50 22.63 -17.73 12.39
N SER A 51 23.37 -18.50 11.59
CA SER A 51 22.86 -19.57 10.76
C SER A 51 22.10 -20.59 11.61
N VAL A 52 20.80 -20.76 11.35
CA VAL A 52 20.05 -21.94 11.75
C VAL A 52 19.89 -22.81 10.51
N ALA A 53 20.81 -23.77 10.36
CA ALA A 53 20.64 -24.90 9.47
C ALA A 53 19.93 -26.02 10.23
N ALA A 54 18.76 -26.44 9.74
CA ALA A 54 18.11 -27.71 10.08
C ALA A 54 17.28 -28.11 8.86
N SER A 55 17.86 -28.89 7.95
CA SER A 55 17.94 -30.35 7.94
C SER A 55 16.84 -30.97 7.08
N ALA A 56 17.25 -31.35 5.88
CA ALA A 56 16.50 -32.18 4.96
C ALA A 56 16.23 -33.56 5.58
N SER A 57 14.97 -33.97 5.61
CA SER A 57 14.57 -35.36 5.83
C SER A 57 14.14 -35.95 4.49
N ARG A 58 15.11 -36.56 3.80
CA ARG A 58 14.84 -37.54 2.76
C ARG A 58 14.40 -38.83 3.47
N ARG A 59 13.21 -39.34 3.16
CA ARG A 59 12.89 -40.75 3.35
C ARG A 59 12.52 -41.38 2.01
N SER A 60 13.53 -42.00 1.41
CA SER A 60 13.36 -43.11 0.48
C SER A 60 13.30 -44.42 1.28
N ALA A 61 12.21 -45.17 1.12
CA ALA A 61 12.15 -46.61 1.37
C ALA A 61 11.00 -47.15 0.51
N ARG A 62 11.30 -47.73 -0.66
CA ARG A 62 11.72 -49.11 -0.91
C ARG A 62 10.52 -49.94 -1.37
N CYS A 63 10.69 -50.47 -2.58
CA CYS A 63 9.91 -51.41 -3.33
C CYS A 63 9.17 -52.48 -2.52
N ARG A 64 7.93 -52.79 -2.93
CA ARG A 64 7.47 -54.17 -3.05
C ARG A 64 6.81 -54.40 -4.41
N ARG A 65 7.10 -55.60 -4.90
CA ARG A 65 6.95 -56.13 -6.25
C ARG A 65 5.82 -57.17 -6.19
N SER A 66 4.82 -57.07 -7.06
CA SER A 66 3.91 -58.16 -7.47
C SER A 66 3.10 -57.56 -8.64
N GLY A 67 3.25 -57.94 -9.90
CA GLY A 67 3.38 -59.30 -10.43
C GLY A 67 1.98 -59.89 -10.60
N GLY A 68 1.40 -59.81 -11.79
CA GLY A 68 0.09 -60.43 -12.09
C GLY A 68 -0.59 -59.85 -13.33
N SER A 69 -0.20 -60.36 -14.50
CA SER A 69 -0.83 -60.17 -15.80
C SER A 69 -2.08 -61.05 -15.98
N ARG A 70 -2.88 -60.73 -17.04
CA ARG A 70 -3.86 -61.54 -17.82
C ARG A 70 -5.25 -60.89 -17.82
N SER A 71 -5.66 -60.20 -18.89
CA SER A 71 -6.15 -60.66 -20.21
C SER A 71 -7.68 -60.72 -20.28
N SER A 72 -8.28 -59.82 -21.08
CA SER A 72 -9.59 -60.00 -21.74
C SER A 72 -9.39 -60.75 -23.08
N PRO A 73 -10.40 -60.98 -23.97
CA PRO A 73 -11.88 -61.00 -23.91
C PRO A 73 -12.39 -62.37 -24.53
N PRO A 74 -13.53 -62.61 -25.25
CA PRO A 74 -14.59 -61.71 -25.76
C PRO A 74 -16.07 -62.23 -25.85
N SER A 75 -16.93 -61.32 -26.37
CA SER A 75 -18.18 -61.54 -27.16
C SER A 75 -19.41 -62.09 -26.42
N SER A 76 -20.68 -61.84 -26.75
CA SER A 76 -21.42 -61.10 -27.78
C SER A 76 -22.90 -61.15 -27.38
N GLY A 77 -23.77 -60.24 -27.86
CA GLY A 77 -25.22 -60.40 -27.72
C GLY A 77 -26.04 -59.13 -27.94
N ARG A 78 -26.55 -58.95 -29.16
CA ARG A 78 -27.62 -58.00 -29.51
C ARG A 78 -28.96 -58.49 -28.95
N ILE A 79 -29.92 -57.58 -28.73
CA ILE A 79 -31.32 -57.61 -29.24
C ILE A 79 -31.96 -56.23 -28.99
N SER A 80 -32.90 -55.89 -29.88
CA SER A 80 -33.48 -54.61 -30.27
C SER A 80 -34.91 -54.36 -29.73
N ALA A 81 -35.46 -53.20 -30.11
CA ALA A 81 -36.88 -52.74 -30.11
C ALA A 81 -37.36 -52.08 -28.79
N SER A 82 -37.68 -50.79 -28.70
CA SER A 82 -38.61 -49.88 -29.40
C SER A 82 -40.00 -49.76 -28.75
N THR A 83 -40.45 -48.51 -28.71
CA THR A 83 -41.84 -47.97 -28.66
C THR A 83 -42.58 -47.73 -27.34
N SER A 84 -43.20 -46.53 -27.33
CA SER A 84 -44.27 -45.96 -26.49
C SER A 84 -43.86 -45.57 -25.06
N GLY A 85 -44.09 -44.35 -24.56
CA GLY A 85 -44.95 -43.27 -24.97
C GLY A 85 -45.78 -42.83 -23.76
N SER A 86 -45.57 -41.58 -23.28
CA SER A 86 -46.44 -40.73 -22.45
C SER A 86 -47.04 -41.33 -21.15
N SER A 87 -47.11 -40.68 -19.99
CA SER A 87 -47.08 -39.27 -19.61
C SER A 87 -47.41 -39.23 -18.11
N SER A 88 -46.77 -38.38 -17.31
CA SER A 88 -47.44 -37.68 -16.20
C SER A 88 -46.50 -36.67 -15.53
N SER A 89 -46.82 -35.39 -15.76
CA SER A 89 -46.93 -34.33 -14.74
C SER A 89 -45.84 -34.22 -13.68
N GLY A 90 -45.01 -33.19 -13.84
CA GLY A 90 -44.12 -32.70 -12.80
C GLY A 90 -43.25 -31.55 -13.31
N ALA A 91 -43.86 -30.50 -13.85
CA ALA A 91 -43.15 -29.28 -14.20
C ALA A 91 -42.74 -28.57 -12.90
N SER A 92 -41.62 -28.99 -12.31
CA SER A 92 -40.91 -28.22 -11.30
C SER A 92 -40.29 -27.03 -12.01
N SER A 93 -40.96 -25.90 -11.94
CA SER A 93 -40.46 -24.59 -12.32
C SER A 93 -39.29 -24.21 -11.42
N ASN A 94 -38.13 -24.81 -11.66
CA ASN A 94 -36.88 -24.34 -11.10
C ASN A 94 -36.40 -23.18 -11.98
N ALA A 95 -37.15 -22.07 -11.91
CA ALA A 95 -36.64 -20.78 -12.34
C ALA A 95 -35.47 -20.47 -11.40
N LYS A 96 -34.26 -20.83 -11.83
CA LYS A 96 -33.03 -20.25 -11.31
C LYS A 96 -33.19 -18.75 -11.45
N SER A 97 -33.59 -18.10 -10.36
CA SER A 97 -33.45 -16.66 -10.21
C SER A 97 -32.05 -16.31 -10.67
N PRO A 98 -31.89 -15.31 -11.56
CA PRO A 98 -30.56 -14.86 -11.89
C PRO A 98 -29.97 -14.38 -10.56
N VAL A 99 -28.91 -15.04 -10.10
CA VAL A 99 -28.04 -14.45 -9.09
C VAL A 99 -27.44 -13.26 -9.80
N ALA A 100 -28.16 -12.13 -9.74
CA ALA A 100 -27.73 -10.87 -10.26
C ALA A 100 -26.34 -10.65 -9.66
N ASP A 101 -25.38 -10.52 -10.56
CA ASP A 101 -24.02 -10.10 -10.32
C ASP A 101 -24.09 -8.74 -9.61
N ARG A 102 -24.31 -8.78 -8.29
CA ARG A 102 -24.21 -7.61 -7.44
C ARG A 102 -22.74 -7.29 -7.48
N LYS A 103 -22.34 -6.42 -8.42
CA LYS A 103 -21.08 -5.67 -8.33
C LYS A 103 -20.99 -5.19 -6.90
N LYS A 104 -20.16 -5.87 -6.12
CA LYS A 104 -19.97 -5.56 -4.70
C LYS A 104 -19.44 -4.13 -4.70
N GLU A 105 -20.25 -3.19 -4.23
CA GLU A 105 -19.87 -1.79 -4.28
C GLU A 105 -18.61 -1.63 -3.43
N VAL A 106 -17.51 -1.33 -4.10
CA VAL A 106 -16.20 -1.25 -3.46
C VAL A 106 -16.20 -0.01 -2.57
N ALA A 107 -15.97 -0.19 -1.27
CA ALA A 107 -15.90 0.89 -0.30
C ALA A 107 -14.90 1.95 -0.80
N SER A 108 -15.36 3.17 -0.99
CA SER A 108 -14.55 4.25 -1.58
C SER A 108 -14.92 5.62 -1.06
N LEU A 109 -13.95 6.52 -1.00
CA LEU A 109 -14.09 7.91 -0.59
C LEU A 109 -13.52 8.82 -1.68
N ASP A 110 -14.26 9.86 -2.05
CA ASP A 110 -13.89 10.80 -3.11
C ASP A 110 -13.77 12.21 -2.50
N LEU A 111 -12.56 12.74 -2.52
CA LEU A 111 -12.19 13.96 -1.80
C LEU A 111 -11.59 14.99 -2.75
N VAL A 112 -11.77 16.26 -2.41
CA VAL A 112 -11.11 17.38 -3.08
C VAL A 112 -10.14 18.05 -2.13
N SER A 113 -8.85 17.96 -2.46
CA SER A 113 -7.81 18.78 -1.85
C SER A 113 -7.71 20.13 -2.57
N HIS A 114 -7.41 21.18 -1.82
CA HIS A 114 -7.37 22.57 -2.29
C HIS A 114 -5.95 23.17 -2.30
N SER A 115 -4.96 22.43 -1.79
CA SER A 115 -3.57 22.83 -1.72
C SER A 115 -2.69 21.63 -1.36
N SER A 116 -1.38 21.76 -1.53
CA SER A 116 -0.41 20.77 -1.03
C SER A 116 -0.53 20.55 0.48
N LEU A 117 -0.70 21.62 1.26
CA LEU A 117 -0.91 21.53 2.71
C LEU A 117 -2.20 20.77 3.07
N HIS A 118 -3.27 20.93 2.28
CA HIS A 118 -4.49 20.17 2.50
C HIS A 118 -4.29 18.68 2.18
N THR A 119 -3.54 18.35 1.12
CA THR A 119 -3.15 16.96 0.80
C THR A 119 -2.32 16.33 1.92
N GLU A 120 -1.36 17.07 2.48
CA GLU A 120 -0.54 16.60 3.60
C GLU A 120 -1.39 16.32 4.85
N ARG A 121 -2.30 17.24 5.21
CA ARG A 121 -3.23 17.05 6.35
C ARG A 121 -4.19 15.89 6.13
N LEU A 122 -4.61 15.66 4.88
CA LEU A 122 -5.38 14.46 4.56
C LEU A 122 -4.53 13.20 4.80
N GLY A 123 -3.29 13.20 4.33
CA GLY A 123 -2.33 12.13 4.61
C GLY A 123 -2.15 11.90 6.10
N GLU A 124 -2.02 12.97 6.90
CA GLU A 124 -1.91 12.88 8.36
C GLU A 124 -3.12 12.21 8.99
N ARG A 125 -4.34 12.53 8.54
CA ARG A 125 -5.55 11.85 9.00
C ARG A 125 -5.56 10.36 8.64
N LEU A 126 -5.18 10.01 7.41
CA LEU A 126 -5.02 8.61 6.98
C LEU A 126 -3.98 7.89 7.85
N GLY A 127 -2.84 8.54 8.06
CA GLY A 127 -1.73 8.04 8.88
C GLY A 127 -2.12 7.84 10.33
N ARG A 128 -2.93 8.72 10.94
CA ARG A 128 -3.43 8.53 12.32
C ARG A 128 -4.41 7.35 12.43
N ALA A 129 -5.24 7.14 11.42
CA ALA A 129 -6.19 6.02 11.39
C ALA A 129 -5.52 4.67 11.06
N ALA A 130 -4.34 4.69 10.42
CA ALA A 130 -3.69 3.49 9.89
C ALA A 130 -3.48 2.39 10.95
N ARG A 131 -3.53 1.14 10.51
CA ARG A 131 -3.31 -0.04 11.34
C ARG A 131 -2.11 -0.83 10.81
N PRO A 132 -1.52 -1.73 11.62
CA PRO A 132 -0.51 -2.67 11.13
C PRO A 132 -0.95 -3.35 9.83
N ASN A 133 -0.02 -3.45 8.89
CA ASN A 133 -0.18 -4.02 7.55
C ASN A 133 -1.15 -3.26 6.63
N ASN A 134 -1.42 -1.98 6.89
CA ASN A 134 -2.09 -1.16 5.88
C ASN A 134 -1.14 -0.79 4.75
N VAL A 135 -1.59 -1.01 3.53
CA VAL A 135 -0.85 -0.70 2.30
C VAL A 135 -1.61 0.37 1.52
N PHE A 136 -0.94 1.49 1.24
CA PHE A 136 -1.46 2.60 0.44
C PHE A 136 -0.75 2.61 -0.93
N ALA A 137 -1.46 2.24 -1.97
CA ALA A 137 -0.98 2.25 -3.35
C ALA A 137 -1.33 3.58 -4.02
N LEU A 138 -0.36 4.47 -4.18
CA LEU A 138 -0.54 5.84 -4.66
C LEU A 138 -0.30 5.95 -6.17
N SER A 139 -1.37 6.16 -6.94
CA SER A 139 -1.33 6.39 -8.38
C SER A 139 -1.69 7.82 -8.74
N GLY A 140 -1.19 8.29 -9.88
CA GLY A 140 -1.42 9.64 -10.39
C GLY A 140 -0.23 10.17 -11.17
N GLU A 141 -0.47 11.16 -12.02
CA GLU A 141 0.55 11.82 -12.85
C GLU A 141 1.69 12.43 -12.00
N LEU A 142 2.81 12.75 -12.64
CA LEU A 142 3.91 13.45 -11.99
C LEU A 142 3.42 14.81 -11.47
N GLY A 143 3.76 15.17 -10.22
CA GLY A 143 3.35 16.44 -9.61
C GLY A 143 1.93 16.47 -9.03
N THR A 144 1.19 15.35 -9.06
CA THR A 144 -0.12 15.22 -8.40
C THR A 144 -0.06 15.31 -6.87
N GLY A 145 1.12 15.10 -6.28
CA GLY A 145 1.35 15.21 -4.83
C GLY A 145 1.37 13.89 -4.08
N LYS A 146 1.67 12.77 -4.76
CA LYS A 146 1.84 11.44 -4.14
C LYS A 146 2.77 11.47 -2.92
N THR A 147 4.00 11.98 -3.09
CA THR A 147 4.96 12.14 -1.98
C THR A 147 4.47 13.08 -0.88
N VAL A 148 3.69 14.12 -1.22
CA VAL A 148 3.09 15.02 -0.21
C VAL A 148 2.08 14.26 0.65
N LEU A 149 1.29 13.37 0.03
CA LEU A 149 0.36 12.51 0.74
C LEU A 149 1.11 11.47 1.59
N ALA A 150 2.15 10.84 1.05
CA ALA A 150 3.01 9.89 1.76
C ALA A 150 3.65 10.52 3.00
N ARG A 151 4.18 11.75 2.86
CA ARG A 151 4.69 12.55 3.97
C ARG A 151 3.62 12.81 5.02
N GLY A 152 2.42 13.20 4.60
CA GLY A 152 1.28 13.33 5.51
C GLY A 152 1.03 12.03 6.30
N ILE A 153 0.99 10.88 5.62
CA ILE A 153 0.79 9.57 6.27
C ILE A 153 1.86 9.32 7.35
N ALA A 154 3.13 9.55 7.02
CA ALA A 154 4.23 9.42 7.98
C ALA A 154 4.08 10.36 9.20
N ILE A 155 3.68 11.61 8.98
CA ILE A 155 3.39 12.55 10.08
C ILE A 155 2.26 12.01 10.97
N GLY A 156 1.22 11.43 10.37
CA GLY A 156 0.12 10.80 11.11
C GLY A 156 0.55 9.56 11.92
N LEU A 157 1.67 8.95 11.57
CA LEU A 157 2.32 7.88 12.34
C LEU A 157 3.25 8.42 13.43
N GLY A 158 3.48 9.73 13.51
CA GLY A 158 4.38 10.35 14.48
C GLY A 158 5.84 10.38 14.04
N ILE A 159 6.13 10.22 12.75
CA ILE A 159 7.48 10.31 12.19
C ILE A 159 7.81 11.76 11.87
N ASP A 160 9.07 12.16 12.07
CA ASP A 160 9.50 13.53 11.80
C ASP A 160 9.36 13.87 10.30
N PRO A 161 8.60 14.92 9.95
CA PRO A 161 8.47 15.38 8.57
C PRO A 161 9.79 15.72 7.86
N ALA A 162 10.88 15.97 8.59
CA ALA A 162 12.21 16.25 8.06
C ALA A 162 12.91 15.01 7.50
N ASP A 163 12.55 13.82 7.99
CA ASP A 163 13.15 12.56 7.55
C ASP A 163 12.48 12.01 6.28
N ILE A 164 11.30 12.54 5.92
CA ILE A 164 10.52 12.03 4.80
C ILE A 164 10.83 12.79 3.51
N SER A 165 11.43 12.08 2.57
CA SER A 165 11.59 12.52 1.18
C SER A 165 11.43 11.33 0.24
N SER A 166 11.05 11.58 -1.01
CA SER A 166 10.79 10.49 -1.96
C SER A 166 12.04 9.60 -2.14
N PRO A 167 11.90 8.26 -1.99
CA PRO A 167 12.98 7.32 -2.15
C PRO A 167 13.27 6.99 -3.63
N THR A 168 12.91 7.85 -4.58
CA THR A 168 13.00 7.60 -6.03
C THR A 168 14.34 7.00 -6.50
N PHE A 169 15.47 7.32 -5.85
CA PHE A 169 16.79 6.79 -6.21
C PHE A 169 17.20 5.51 -5.49
N ILE A 170 16.61 5.22 -4.33
CA ILE A 170 16.94 4.04 -3.52
C ILE A 170 15.79 3.03 -3.44
N ILE A 171 14.71 3.29 -4.19
CA ILE A 171 13.49 2.49 -4.35
C ILE A 171 12.65 2.40 -3.07
N MET A 172 13.25 2.14 -1.91
CA MET A 172 12.58 1.95 -0.63
C MET A 172 13.32 2.66 0.51
N ARG A 173 12.54 3.21 1.45
CA ARG A 173 13.01 3.69 2.76
C ARG A 173 12.15 3.13 3.87
N GLU A 174 12.81 2.71 4.93
CA GLU A 174 12.18 2.43 6.21
C GLU A 174 12.41 3.62 7.15
N HIS A 175 11.34 4.03 7.81
CA HIS A 175 11.37 5.07 8.84
C HIS A 175 10.81 4.50 10.14
N GLY A 176 11.63 4.57 11.18
CA GLY A 176 11.25 4.23 12.56
C GLY A 176 10.85 5.48 13.37
N GLY A 177 10.63 5.28 14.67
CA GLY A 177 10.37 6.38 15.62
C GLY A 177 8.91 6.85 15.71
N GLY A 178 8.05 6.40 14.79
CA GLY A 178 6.60 6.55 14.90
C GLY A 178 5.93 5.43 15.70
N ARG A 179 4.60 5.48 15.78
CA ARG A 179 3.75 4.46 16.43
C ARG A 179 3.72 3.11 15.69
N LEU A 180 4.05 3.11 14.40
CA LEU A 180 4.21 1.94 13.54
C LEU A 180 5.43 2.17 12.63
N PRO A 181 6.19 1.13 12.25
CA PRO A 181 7.16 1.22 11.17
C PRO A 181 6.51 1.76 9.90
N PHE A 182 7.22 2.61 9.17
CA PHE A 182 6.74 3.19 7.92
C PHE A 182 7.68 2.84 6.78
N PHE A 183 7.12 2.21 5.75
CA PHE A 183 7.86 1.84 4.55
C PHE A 183 7.37 2.71 3.39
N HIS A 184 8.26 3.49 2.83
CA HIS A 184 7.98 4.31 1.65
C HIS A 184 8.71 3.70 0.46
N ILE A 185 7.95 3.29 -0.55
CA ILE A 185 8.44 2.67 -1.77
C ILE A 185 8.05 3.58 -2.95
N ASP A 186 8.99 3.88 -3.83
CA ASP A 186 8.75 4.62 -5.08
C ASP A 186 9.28 3.79 -6.26
N LEU A 187 8.33 3.27 -7.06
CA LEU A 187 8.63 2.40 -8.19
C LEU A 187 8.79 3.15 -9.51
N TYR A 188 8.77 4.49 -9.52
CA TYR A 188 8.78 5.30 -10.75
C TYR A 188 9.88 4.88 -11.75
N ARG A 189 11.09 4.64 -11.22
CA ARG A 189 12.31 4.33 -11.98
C ARG A 189 12.59 2.84 -12.14
N LEU A 190 11.65 1.99 -11.74
CA LEU A 190 11.81 0.56 -11.91
C LEU A 190 11.60 0.20 -13.39
N GLU A 191 12.71 0.13 -14.13
CA GLU A 191 12.77 -0.37 -15.51
C GLU A 191 13.72 -1.57 -15.54
N GLY A 192 13.22 -2.76 -15.89
CA GLY A 192 14.05 -3.96 -16.06
C GLY A 192 14.66 -4.55 -14.78
N VAL A 193 14.45 -3.94 -13.61
CA VAL A 193 14.81 -4.52 -12.31
C VAL A 193 13.69 -5.45 -11.87
N ASP A 194 14.04 -6.70 -11.55
CA ASP A 194 13.12 -7.63 -10.91
C ASP A 194 12.82 -7.12 -9.49
N LEU A 195 11.62 -6.57 -9.31
CA LEU A 195 11.12 -6.06 -8.04
C LEU A 195 11.33 -7.09 -6.91
N ALA A 196 11.27 -8.39 -7.21
CA ALA A 196 11.50 -9.47 -6.26
C ALA A 196 12.91 -9.46 -5.64
N ASN A 197 13.92 -8.88 -6.32
CA ASN A 197 15.28 -8.77 -5.79
C ASN A 197 15.48 -7.56 -4.86
N THR A 198 14.47 -6.71 -4.70
CA THR A 198 14.55 -5.53 -3.81
C THR A 198 14.26 -5.85 -2.35
N GLY A 199 13.68 -7.02 -2.06
CA GLY A 199 13.23 -7.40 -0.73
C GLY A 199 12.03 -6.59 -0.23
N TRP A 200 11.29 -5.92 -1.11
CA TRP A 200 10.14 -5.10 -0.72
C TRP A 200 9.02 -5.92 -0.08
N GLU A 201 8.91 -7.22 -0.38
CA GLU A 201 7.93 -8.12 0.23
C GLU A 201 8.11 -8.19 1.75
N GLU A 202 9.35 -8.13 2.25
CA GLU A 202 9.64 -8.14 3.68
C GLU A 202 8.99 -6.94 4.40
N SER A 203 8.87 -5.80 3.70
CA SER A 203 8.21 -4.60 4.25
C SER A 203 6.70 -4.78 4.44
N LEU A 204 6.06 -5.64 3.63
CA LEU A 204 4.63 -5.93 3.75
C LEU A 204 4.32 -6.79 4.97
N ASP A 205 5.25 -7.67 5.33
CA ASP A 205 5.12 -8.61 6.45
C ASP A 205 5.65 -8.05 7.78
N ALA A 206 6.35 -6.91 7.76
CA ALA A 206 7.02 -6.32 8.91
C ALA A 206 6.08 -5.64 9.95
N GLY A 207 4.76 -5.77 9.83
CA GLY A 207 3.82 -5.22 10.82
C GLY A 207 3.58 -3.70 10.71
N GLY A 208 4.15 -3.04 9.71
CA GLY A 208 4.13 -1.58 9.55
C GLY A 208 3.04 -1.06 8.63
N VAL A 209 3.18 0.21 8.24
CA VAL A 209 2.38 0.84 7.18
C VAL A 209 3.26 1.03 5.96
N THR A 210 2.79 0.57 4.82
CA THR A 210 3.52 0.64 3.55
C THR A 210 2.84 1.60 2.59
N VAL A 211 3.58 2.55 2.05
CA VAL A 211 3.14 3.46 1.00
C VAL A 211 3.94 3.16 -0.26
N ILE A 212 3.23 2.86 -1.35
CA ILE A 212 3.82 2.49 -2.63
C ILE A 212 3.41 3.53 -3.67
N GLU A 213 4.35 4.37 -4.10
CA GLU A 213 4.16 5.25 -5.26
C GLU A 213 4.39 4.48 -6.56
N TRP A 214 3.58 4.79 -7.58
CA TRP A 214 3.60 4.12 -8.89
C TRP A 214 3.35 2.61 -8.81
N PRO A 215 2.25 2.17 -8.14
CA PRO A 215 1.96 0.78 -7.87
C PRO A 215 1.82 -0.07 -9.14
N ASP A 216 1.46 0.53 -10.28
CA ASP A 216 1.30 -0.14 -11.57
C ASP A 216 2.56 -0.90 -12.00
N ARG A 217 3.73 -0.50 -11.51
CA ARG A 217 5.03 -1.14 -11.78
C ARG A 217 5.18 -2.50 -11.09
N ALA A 218 4.51 -2.71 -9.96
CA ALA A 218 4.47 -4.00 -9.28
C ALA A 218 3.39 -4.94 -9.87
N GLY A 219 2.35 -4.37 -10.49
CA GLY A 219 1.30 -5.13 -11.16
C GLY A 219 0.69 -6.22 -10.25
N PRO A 220 0.75 -7.51 -10.66
CA PRO A 220 0.16 -8.61 -9.89
C PRO A 220 0.91 -8.95 -8.59
N LEU A 221 2.08 -8.35 -8.36
CA LEU A 221 2.83 -8.54 -7.12
C LEU A 221 2.27 -7.71 -5.95
N LEU A 222 1.37 -6.76 -6.23
CA LEU A 222 0.71 -5.98 -5.18
C LEU A 222 -0.18 -6.87 -4.30
N PRO A 223 -0.26 -6.60 -2.98
CA PRO A 223 -1.15 -7.33 -2.09
C PRO A 223 -2.62 -7.13 -2.47
N ASP A 224 -3.41 -8.19 -2.40
CA ASP A 224 -4.84 -8.18 -2.76
C ASP A 224 -5.67 -7.23 -1.89
N ASP A 225 -5.33 -7.11 -0.59
CA ASP A 225 -5.99 -6.20 0.34
C ASP A 225 -5.14 -4.95 0.58
N ARG A 226 -5.50 -3.87 -0.11
CA ARG A 226 -4.81 -2.58 -0.08
C ARG A 226 -5.78 -1.41 -0.28
N LEU A 227 -5.33 -0.22 0.05
CA LEU A 227 -6.00 1.04 -0.28
C LEU A 227 -5.42 1.57 -1.58
N GLU A 228 -6.20 1.58 -2.65
CA GLU A 228 -5.86 2.28 -3.88
C GLU A 228 -6.17 3.76 -3.72
N VAL A 229 -5.16 4.60 -3.84
CA VAL A 229 -5.29 6.05 -3.70
C VAL A 229 -4.89 6.72 -5.00
N ARG A 230 -5.86 7.25 -5.71
CA ARG A 230 -5.67 7.91 -7.01
C ARG A 230 -5.73 9.42 -6.85
N LEU A 231 -4.67 10.10 -7.26
CA LEU A 231 -4.56 11.56 -7.24
C LEU A 231 -4.61 12.12 -8.66
N GLU A 232 -5.48 13.11 -8.89
CA GLU A 232 -5.67 13.74 -10.20
C GLU A 232 -5.62 15.26 -10.10
N HIS A 233 -5.02 15.91 -11.10
CA HIS A 233 -5.11 17.35 -11.28
C HIS A 233 -6.52 17.74 -11.73
N ILE A 234 -7.20 18.59 -10.96
CA ILE A 234 -8.51 19.15 -11.37
C ILE A 234 -8.48 20.68 -11.49
N ALA A 235 -7.43 21.31 -10.98
CA ALA A 235 -7.02 22.70 -11.21
C ALA A 235 -5.56 22.86 -10.72
N ASP A 236 -4.95 24.02 -10.92
CA ASP A 236 -3.56 24.30 -10.54
C ASP A 236 -3.22 23.86 -9.11
N THR A 237 -4.05 24.29 -8.15
CA THR A 237 -3.86 24.00 -6.71
C THR A 237 -4.73 22.87 -6.18
N LYS A 238 -5.69 22.39 -6.97
CA LYS A 238 -6.67 21.40 -6.51
C LYS A 238 -6.32 20.00 -7.00
N ARG A 239 -6.56 19.02 -6.14
CA ARG A 239 -6.44 17.60 -6.46
C ARG A 239 -7.73 16.88 -6.14
N ARG A 240 -8.18 16.00 -7.03
CA ARG A 240 -9.15 14.97 -6.65
C ARG A 240 -8.35 13.80 -6.09
N ILE A 241 -8.79 13.27 -4.96
CA ILE A 241 -8.15 12.15 -4.26
C ILE A 241 -9.24 11.11 -4.02
N VAL A 242 -9.14 9.99 -4.71
CA VAL A 242 -10.06 8.86 -4.54
C VAL A 242 -9.33 7.78 -3.77
N VAL A 243 -9.88 7.36 -2.63
CA VAL A 243 -9.40 6.24 -1.82
C VAL A 243 -10.39 5.10 -2.00
N ALA A 244 -9.95 3.96 -2.53
CA ALA A 244 -10.77 2.78 -2.74
C ALA A 244 -10.15 1.56 -2.06
N ALA A 245 -11.00 0.75 -1.43
CA ALA A 245 -10.60 -0.54 -0.89
C ALA A 245 -10.44 -1.57 -2.00
N THR A 246 -9.65 -2.61 -1.76
CA THR A 246 -9.56 -3.77 -2.68
C THR A 246 -9.84 -5.10 -1.97
N GLY A 247 -9.75 -5.10 -0.63
CA GLY A 247 -10.07 -6.26 0.21
C GLY A 247 -10.86 -5.88 1.47
N PRO A 248 -11.15 -6.87 2.34
CA PRO A 248 -11.98 -6.67 3.53
C PRO A 248 -11.41 -5.66 4.53
N ARG A 249 -10.10 -5.71 4.82
CA ARG A 249 -9.45 -4.84 5.82
C ARG A 249 -9.42 -3.39 5.33
N SER A 250 -9.09 -3.19 4.06
CA SER A 250 -9.15 -1.86 3.43
C SER A 250 -10.59 -1.33 3.36
N ALA A 251 -11.60 -2.20 3.18
CA ALA A 251 -12.99 -1.78 3.17
C ALA A 251 -13.46 -1.27 4.54
N GLU A 252 -13.15 -2.01 5.62
CA GLU A 252 -13.41 -1.57 6.99
C GLU A 252 -12.76 -0.20 7.27
N PHE A 253 -11.50 -0.06 6.87
CA PHE A 253 -10.76 1.20 7.02
C PHE A 253 -11.44 2.38 6.31
N VAL A 254 -11.90 2.19 5.06
CA VAL A 254 -12.58 3.25 4.30
C VAL A 254 -13.92 3.64 4.93
N GLU A 255 -14.70 2.67 5.42
CA GLU A 255 -15.99 2.97 6.05
C GLU A 255 -15.82 3.70 7.39
N GLU A 256 -14.82 3.32 8.19
CA GLU A 256 -14.47 4.05 9.42
C GLU A 256 -14.04 5.49 9.13
N LEU A 257 -13.18 5.68 8.11
CA LEU A 257 -12.80 7.02 7.67
C LEU A 257 -14.01 7.83 7.22
N ARG A 258 -14.90 7.24 6.42
CA ARG A 258 -16.13 7.89 5.96
C ARG A 258 -17.00 8.30 7.15
N ALA A 259 -17.19 7.42 8.13
CA ALA A 259 -17.95 7.72 9.35
C ALA A 259 -17.31 8.88 10.15
N SER A 260 -15.97 8.90 10.26
CA SER A 260 -15.24 9.98 10.92
C SER A 260 -15.38 11.33 10.21
N VAL A 261 -15.49 11.33 8.88
CA VAL A 261 -15.67 12.54 8.07
C VAL A 261 -17.10 13.07 8.15
N ILE A 262 -18.10 12.19 8.23
CA ILE A 262 -19.52 12.59 8.38
C ILE A 262 -19.80 13.13 9.79
N SER A 263 -19.10 12.60 10.80
CA SER A 263 -19.33 12.94 12.21
C SER A 263 -18.58 14.20 12.68
N ALA A 264 -17.77 14.84 11.82
CA ALA A 264 -16.90 15.98 12.13
C ALA A 264 -17.35 17.26 11.41
#